data_AF-A0A1J7CMY5-F1
#
_entry.id   AF-A0A1J7CMY5-F1
#
_cell.length_a   1.000
_cell.length_b   1.000
_cell.length_c   1.000
_cell.angle_alpha   90.00
_cell.angle_beta   90.00
_cell.angle_gamma   90.00
#
_symmetry.space_group_name_H-M   'P 1'
#
loop_
_entity.id
_entity.type
_entity.pdbx_description
1 polymer ?
#
loop_
_entity_poly.entity_id
_entity_poly.type
_entity_poly.pdbx_seq_one_letter_code
_entity_poly.pdbx_strand_id
1 'polypeptide(L)'
;MHTVGNPLLWGSFAVVVIIMLAVDLLMQGRAGDKPPSMKQAALWSLLWVALALVFNALFWAYLLQTESRAVSDSQALAFLTGYLLEKTLAADNVFVWLMLFSYFAVPLSLQRRLLTWGILGAIGLRAVMVFAGSWLISEFQWLLYVFGAFLLFTSIKMALPGHNEQDIGNRPLVRWLYRHLRVANELHGERFFIRRNGLLFATPLLLALIMVEFSDVIFSLDSIPAIFAVTTDPFIVLTSNLFAILGLRAMYFLLANVAERFSLLKYGLAVILVFIGIKMLIVDIIHIPVAVSLAMVALTLTVTLMLNTWVKRRQRRVRQR
;
A
#
# COMPACT_ATOMS: atom_id res chain seq x y z
N MET A 1 16.57 21.35 4.21
CA MET A 1 16.29 20.13 3.42
C MET A 1 16.35 20.47 1.94
N HIS A 2 17.14 19.75 1.15
CA HIS A 2 17.10 19.86 -0.31
C HIS A 2 16.03 18.87 -0.82
N THR A 3 14.82 19.37 -1.10
CA THR A 3 13.83 18.62 -1.86
C THR A 3 13.98 18.99 -3.34
N VAL A 4 13.89 18.00 -4.21
CA VAL A 4 13.77 18.25 -5.66
C VAL A 4 12.39 18.77 -6.02
N GLY A 5 11.40 18.65 -5.11
CA GLY A 5 10.03 19.09 -5.32
C GLY A 5 9.92 20.61 -5.35
N ASN A 6 9.92 21.18 -6.56
CA ASN A 6 9.56 22.58 -6.79
C ASN A 6 8.04 22.73 -7.06
N PRO A 7 7.47 23.95 -7.01
CA PRO A 7 6.04 24.16 -7.25
C PRO A 7 5.53 23.59 -8.58
N LEU A 8 6.39 23.56 -9.62
CA LEU A 8 6.06 23.01 -10.92
C LEU A 8 5.92 21.46 -10.87
N LEU A 9 6.83 20.77 -10.18
CA LEU A 9 6.77 19.31 -9.99
C LEU A 9 5.57 18.91 -9.13
N TRP A 10 5.33 19.63 -8.03
CA TRP A 10 4.14 19.42 -7.21
C TRP A 10 2.84 19.67 -7.99
N GLY A 11 2.77 20.77 -8.73
CA GLY A 11 1.60 21.11 -9.55
C GLY A 11 1.36 20.10 -10.67
N SER A 12 2.39 19.74 -11.42
CA SER A 12 2.29 18.74 -12.50
C SER A 12 1.91 17.36 -11.96
N PHE A 13 2.50 16.94 -10.83
CA PHE A 13 2.13 15.68 -10.19
C PHE A 13 0.68 15.69 -9.70
N ALA A 14 0.21 16.76 -9.07
CA ALA A 14 -1.18 16.89 -8.65
C ALA A 14 -2.14 16.77 -9.84
N VAL A 15 -1.82 17.41 -10.97
CA VAL A 15 -2.60 17.27 -12.21
C VAL A 15 -2.60 15.82 -12.71
N VAL A 16 -1.45 15.15 -12.72
CA VAL A 16 -1.34 13.73 -13.11
C VAL A 16 -2.20 12.85 -12.19
N VAL A 17 -2.15 13.04 -10.87
CA VAL A 17 -2.98 12.29 -9.91
C VAL A 17 -4.46 12.55 -10.14
N ILE A 18 -4.87 13.79 -10.36
CA ILE A 18 -6.27 14.13 -10.66
C ILE A 18 -6.73 13.44 -11.93
N ILE A 19 -5.92 13.46 -13.00
CA ILE A 19 -6.24 12.77 -14.26
C ILE A 19 -6.34 11.26 -14.01
N MET A 20 -5.40 10.67 -13.29
CA MET A 20 -5.39 9.24 -12.96
C MET A 20 -6.64 8.85 -12.17
N LEU A 21 -7.01 9.63 -11.15
CA LEU A 21 -8.23 9.43 -10.36
C LEU A 21 -9.48 9.61 -11.22
N ALA A 22 -9.52 10.62 -12.09
CA ALA A 22 -10.65 10.84 -12.99
C ALA A 22 -10.81 9.67 -13.97
N VAL A 23 -9.74 9.20 -14.59
CA VAL A 23 -9.74 8.01 -15.46
C VAL A 23 -10.24 6.79 -14.68
N ASP A 24 -9.70 6.58 -13.48
CA ASP A 24 -10.06 5.46 -12.62
C ASP A 24 -11.55 5.49 -12.25
N LEU A 25 -12.10 6.66 -11.85
CA LEU A 25 -13.50 6.87 -11.49
C LEU A 25 -14.45 6.78 -12.69
N LEU A 26 -14.09 7.37 -13.83
CA LEU A 26 -14.92 7.34 -15.05
C LEU A 26 -15.05 5.92 -15.62
N MET A 27 -13.95 5.16 -15.56
CA MET A 27 -13.96 3.76 -15.97
C MET A 27 -14.78 2.87 -15.04
N GLN A 28 -14.86 3.21 -13.74
CA GLN A 28 -15.79 2.55 -12.82
C GLN A 28 -17.24 2.78 -13.22
N GLY A 29 -17.63 4.04 -13.48
CA GLY A 29 -19.03 4.38 -13.82
C GLY A 29 -19.53 3.68 -15.08
N ARG A 30 -18.62 3.30 -15.98
CA ARG A 30 -18.91 2.52 -17.19
C ARG A 30 -18.87 1.00 -16.98
N ALA A 31 -18.16 0.53 -15.97
CA ALA A 31 -18.07 -0.88 -15.63
C ALA A 31 -19.26 -1.25 -14.73
N GLY A 32 -20.37 -1.69 -15.34
CA GLY A 32 -21.52 -2.21 -14.59
C GLY A 32 -21.17 -3.32 -13.59
N ASP A 33 -22.12 -3.80 -12.79
CA ASP A 33 -21.93 -4.58 -11.54
C ASP A 33 -21.06 -5.85 -11.57
N LYS A 34 -20.64 -6.34 -12.75
CA LYS A 34 -19.87 -7.58 -12.87
C LYS A 34 -18.38 -7.35 -12.57
N PRO A 35 -17.77 -8.08 -11.62
CA PRO A 35 -16.34 -7.94 -11.27
C PRO A 35 -15.42 -8.11 -12.49
N PRO A 36 -14.27 -7.42 -12.55
CA PRO A 36 -13.37 -7.52 -13.69
C PRO A 36 -12.82 -8.95 -13.82
N SER A 37 -12.68 -9.43 -15.05
CA SER A 37 -12.02 -10.71 -15.32
C SER A 37 -10.56 -10.65 -14.85
N MET A 38 -9.98 -11.80 -14.45
CA MET A 38 -8.56 -11.90 -14.08
C MET A 38 -7.62 -11.29 -15.13
N LYS A 39 -7.92 -11.50 -16.43
CA LYS A 39 -7.15 -10.92 -17.54
C LYS A 39 -7.23 -9.39 -17.56
N GLN A 40 -8.42 -8.84 -17.31
CA GLN A 40 -8.63 -7.40 -17.25
C GLN A 40 -7.93 -6.81 -16.02
N ALA A 41 -8.05 -7.44 -14.84
CA ALA A 41 -7.37 -7.01 -13.63
C ALA A 41 -5.84 -7.01 -13.80
N ALA A 42 -5.28 -8.03 -14.46
CA ALA A 42 -3.85 -8.10 -14.78
C ALA A 42 -3.42 -6.99 -15.75
N LEU A 43 -4.19 -6.74 -16.81
CA LEU A 43 -3.91 -5.66 -17.76
C LEU A 43 -3.95 -4.29 -17.07
N TRP A 44 -4.97 -4.05 -16.24
CA TRP A 44 -5.07 -2.83 -15.44
C TRP A 44 -3.89 -2.67 -14.51
N SER A 45 -3.50 -3.73 -13.79
CA SER A 45 -2.33 -3.69 -12.92
C SER A 45 -1.05 -3.38 -13.68
N LEU A 46 -0.88 -3.94 -14.89
CA LEU A 46 0.30 -3.70 -15.72
C LEU A 46 0.31 -2.27 -16.27
N LEU A 47 -0.85 -1.72 -16.65
CA LEU A 47 -0.99 -0.33 -17.07
C LEU A 47 -0.57 0.64 -15.95
N TRP A 48 -1.02 0.41 -14.72
CA TRP A 48 -0.62 1.23 -13.58
C TRP A 48 0.89 1.17 -13.30
N VAL A 49 1.49 -0.03 -13.40
CA VAL A 49 2.94 -0.19 -13.28
C VAL A 49 3.67 0.55 -14.40
N ALA A 50 3.23 0.40 -15.65
CA ALA A 50 3.82 1.08 -16.78
C ALA A 50 3.75 2.61 -16.62
N LEU A 51 2.62 3.14 -16.13
CA LEU A 51 2.45 4.56 -15.90
C LEU A 51 3.41 5.09 -14.81
N ALA A 52 3.63 4.33 -13.74
CA ALA A 52 4.63 4.66 -12.72
C ALA A 52 6.06 4.66 -13.28
N LEU A 53 6.39 3.70 -14.15
CA LEU A 53 7.70 3.64 -14.82
C LEU A 53 7.90 4.80 -15.82
N VAL A 54 6.86 5.15 -16.58
CA VAL A 54 6.87 6.32 -17.47
C VAL A 54 7.07 7.59 -16.67
N PHE A 55 6.34 7.76 -15.56
CA PHE A 55 6.54 8.90 -14.66
C PHE A 55 7.99 8.95 -14.16
N ASN A 56 8.55 7.83 -13.69
CA ASN A 56 9.93 7.80 -13.23
C ASN A 56 10.94 8.17 -14.33
N ALA A 57 10.72 7.70 -15.57
CA ALA A 57 11.58 8.04 -16.70
C ALA A 57 11.48 9.52 -17.07
N LEU A 58 10.27 10.09 -17.08
CA LEU A 58 10.06 11.52 -17.32
C LEU A 58 10.63 12.39 -16.20
N PHE A 59 10.46 11.96 -14.95
CA PHE A 59 11.03 12.61 -13.78
C PHE A 59 12.56 12.60 -13.84
N TRP A 60 13.18 11.47 -14.17
CA TRP A 60 14.62 11.36 -14.40
C TRP A 60 15.10 12.27 -15.53
N ALA A 61 14.39 12.30 -16.67
CA ALA A 61 14.71 13.15 -17.81
C ALA A 61 14.58 14.65 -17.49
N TYR A 62 13.62 15.03 -16.65
CA TYR A 62 13.47 16.38 -16.14
C TYR A 62 14.65 16.74 -15.23
N LEU A 63 14.99 15.88 -14.26
CA LEU A 63 16.12 16.11 -13.37
C LEU A 63 17.44 16.20 -14.13
N LEU A 64 17.63 15.45 -15.22
CA LEU A 64 18.84 15.55 -16.02
C LEU A 64 19.04 16.94 -16.66
N GLN A 65 17.96 17.69 -16.87
CA GLN A 65 18.00 19.06 -17.41
C GLN A 65 18.23 20.11 -16.32
N THR A 66 17.81 19.85 -15.09
CA THR A 66 17.84 20.83 -13.98
C THR A 66 18.92 20.56 -12.95
N GLU A 67 19.37 19.32 -12.82
CA GLU A 67 20.25 18.80 -11.78
C GLU A 67 21.40 17.97 -12.38
N SER A 68 22.39 17.63 -11.56
CA SER A 68 23.46 16.73 -11.99
C SER A 68 22.95 15.30 -12.27
N ARG A 69 23.65 14.58 -13.16
CA ARG A 69 23.32 13.17 -13.46
C ARG A 69 23.35 12.28 -12.22
N ALA A 70 24.29 12.49 -11.31
CA ALA A 70 24.38 11.72 -10.07
C ALA A 70 23.13 11.89 -9.18
N VAL A 71 22.62 13.12 -9.07
CA VAL A 71 21.38 13.40 -8.34
C VAL A 71 20.20 12.78 -9.07
N SER A 72 20.10 12.96 -10.39
CA SER A 72 19.03 12.39 -11.22
C SER A 72 18.92 10.89 -11.06
N ASP A 73 20.05 10.17 -11.19
CA ASP A 73 20.12 8.72 -11.05
C ASP A 73 19.71 8.28 -9.63
N SER A 74 20.22 8.96 -8.60
CA SER A 74 19.89 8.66 -7.20
C SER A 74 18.41 8.84 -6.89
N GLN A 75 17.79 9.93 -7.35
CA GLN A 75 16.40 10.25 -7.06
C GLN A 75 15.42 9.35 -7.83
N ALA A 76 15.74 9.00 -9.08
CA ALA A 76 14.95 8.03 -9.85
C ALA A 76 15.04 6.61 -9.25
N LEU A 77 16.22 6.22 -8.75
CA LEU A 77 16.37 4.96 -8.02
C LEU A 77 15.61 4.97 -6.70
N ALA A 78 15.60 6.10 -5.98
CA ALA A 78 14.82 6.27 -4.75
C ALA A 78 13.33 6.14 -5.02
N PHE A 79 12.81 6.77 -6.09
CA PHE A 79 11.42 6.61 -6.52
C PHE A 79 11.09 5.15 -6.81
N LEU A 80 11.90 4.45 -7.62
CA LEU A 80 11.64 3.04 -7.96
C LEU A 80 11.70 2.13 -6.74
N THR A 81 12.66 2.36 -5.84
CA THR A 81 12.80 1.58 -4.61
C THR A 81 11.60 1.82 -3.71
N GLY A 82 11.21 3.07 -3.47
CA GLY A 82 10.02 3.43 -2.69
C GLY A 82 8.74 2.86 -3.31
N TYR A 83 8.60 2.94 -4.64
CA TYR A 83 7.46 2.39 -5.36
C TYR A 83 7.36 0.87 -5.21
N LEU A 84 8.47 0.14 -5.37
CA LEU A 84 8.51 -1.31 -5.22
C LEU A 84 8.24 -1.75 -3.77
N LEU A 85 8.82 -1.05 -2.80
CA LEU A 85 8.54 -1.28 -1.38
C LEU A 85 7.06 -1.11 -1.10
N GLU A 86 6.50 0.03 -1.47
CA GLU A 86 5.11 0.32 -1.22
C GLU A 86 4.19 -0.64 -2.00
N LYS A 87 4.53 -1.00 -3.24
CA LYS A 87 3.74 -1.95 -4.03
C LYS A 87 3.69 -3.34 -3.39
N THR A 88 4.78 -3.73 -2.73
CA THR A 88 4.89 -5.00 -2.02
C THR A 88 4.06 -4.99 -0.75
N LEU A 89 4.23 -3.95 0.07
CA LEU A 89 3.50 -3.74 1.31
C LEU A 89 1.99 -3.62 1.06
N ALA A 90 1.61 -2.90 0.00
CA ALA A 90 0.22 -2.74 -0.38
C ALA A 90 -0.46 -4.06 -0.80
N ALA A 91 0.30 -5.08 -1.21
CA ALA A 91 -0.25 -6.42 -1.44
C ALA A 91 -0.73 -7.07 -0.13
N ASP A 92 -0.03 -6.80 0.98
CA ASP A 92 -0.44 -7.24 2.31
C ASP A 92 -1.72 -6.52 2.77
N ASN A 93 -1.80 -5.20 2.54
CA ASN A 93 -3.01 -4.40 2.80
C ASN A 93 -4.24 -4.99 2.08
N VAL A 94 -4.08 -5.45 0.84
CA VAL A 94 -5.17 -6.09 0.07
C VAL A 94 -5.68 -7.37 0.72
N PHE A 95 -4.82 -8.18 1.34
CA PHE A 95 -5.27 -9.36 2.08
C PHE A 95 -6.16 -8.97 3.26
N VAL A 96 -5.79 -7.91 3.98
CA VAL A 96 -6.62 -7.37 5.07
C VAL A 96 -7.96 -6.89 4.58
N TRP A 97 -7.99 -6.23 3.43
CA TRP A 97 -9.25 -5.79 2.82
C TRP A 97 -10.16 -6.98 2.47
N LEU A 98 -9.60 -8.06 1.90
CA LEU A 98 -10.34 -9.29 1.62
C LEU A 98 -10.95 -9.89 2.89
N MET A 99 -10.18 -9.93 3.98
CA MET A 99 -10.64 -10.46 5.27
C MET A 99 -11.72 -9.58 5.90
N LEU A 100 -11.54 -8.26 5.88
CA LEU A 100 -12.53 -7.30 6.38
C LEU A 100 -13.85 -7.39 5.59
N PHE A 101 -13.79 -7.45 4.26
CA PHE A 101 -14.99 -7.57 3.44
C PHE A 101 -15.68 -8.91 3.62
N SER A 102 -14.92 -9.99 3.86
CA SER A 102 -15.49 -11.28 4.24
C SER A 102 -16.16 -11.23 5.62
N TYR A 103 -15.52 -10.59 6.61
CA TYR A 103 -16.04 -10.43 7.97
C TYR A 103 -17.37 -9.67 8.01
N PHE A 104 -17.49 -8.57 7.27
CA PHE A 104 -18.72 -7.79 7.15
C PHE A 104 -19.70 -8.33 6.10
N ALA A 105 -19.40 -9.49 5.49
CA ALA A 105 -20.19 -10.11 4.42
C ALA A 105 -20.55 -9.13 3.28
N VAL A 106 -19.59 -8.29 2.87
CA VAL A 106 -19.81 -7.27 1.85
C VAL A 106 -19.92 -7.93 0.47
N PRO A 107 -21.06 -7.77 -0.24
CA PRO A 107 -21.24 -8.34 -1.56
C PRO A 107 -20.29 -7.69 -2.59
N LEU A 108 -19.87 -8.47 -3.59
CA LEU A 108 -18.89 -8.07 -4.61
C LEU A 108 -19.23 -6.75 -5.33
N SER A 109 -20.52 -6.45 -5.53
CA SER A 109 -20.97 -5.20 -6.14
C SER A 109 -20.61 -3.97 -5.30
N LEU A 110 -20.71 -4.08 -3.97
CA LEU A 110 -20.41 -2.99 -3.02
C LEU A 110 -18.91 -2.86 -2.72
N GLN A 111 -18.14 -3.93 -2.89
CA GLN A 111 -16.69 -3.90 -2.65
C GLN A 111 -16.01 -2.84 -3.53
N ARG A 112 -16.42 -2.70 -4.80
CA ARG A 112 -15.87 -1.66 -5.69
C ARG A 112 -15.97 -0.27 -5.11
N ARG A 113 -17.16 0.08 -4.59
CA ARG A 113 -17.42 1.37 -3.97
C ARG A 113 -16.55 1.55 -2.72
N LEU A 114 -16.43 0.52 -1.88
CA LEU A 114 -15.52 0.56 -0.72
C LEU A 114 -14.07 0.76 -1.12
N LEU A 115 -13.59 0.05 -2.15
CA LEU A 115 -12.21 0.20 -2.65
C LEU A 115 -11.95 1.62 -3.13
N THR A 116 -12.91 2.25 -3.81
CA THR A 116 -12.78 3.63 -4.30
C THR A 116 -12.68 4.63 -3.15
N TRP A 117 -13.60 4.56 -2.19
CA TRP A 117 -13.54 5.43 -1.02
C TRP A 117 -12.31 5.14 -0.15
N GLY A 118 -11.96 3.86 -0.01
CA GLY A 118 -10.77 3.38 0.68
C GLY A 118 -9.47 3.93 0.10
N ILE A 119 -9.33 3.92 -1.22
CA ILE A 119 -8.17 4.47 -1.92
C ILE A 119 -8.12 5.99 -1.77
N LEU A 120 -9.25 6.69 -1.90
CA LEU A 120 -9.29 8.15 -1.73
C LEU A 120 -8.92 8.57 -0.31
N GLY A 121 -9.43 7.86 0.70
CA GLY A 121 -9.07 8.08 2.10
C GLY A 121 -7.60 7.78 2.36
N ALA A 122 -7.10 6.63 1.91
CA ALA A 122 -5.69 6.26 2.02
C ALA A 122 -4.75 7.30 1.38
N ILE A 123 -5.06 7.82 0.19
CA ILE A 123 -4.28 8.89 -0.46
C ILE A 123 -4.18 10.12 0.44
N GLY A 124 -5.31 10.56 1.01
CA GLY A 124 -5.35 11.73 1.89
C GLY A 124 -4.59 11.51 3.20
N LEU A 125 -4.87 10.40 3.88
CA LEU A 125 -4.22 10.03 5.14
C LEU A 125 -2.71 9.87 4.98
N ARG A 126 -2.27 9.24 3.89
CA ARG A 126 -0.84 9.09 3.61
C ARG A 126 -0.17 10.39 3.24
N ALA A 127 -0.81 11.27 2.48
CA ALA A 127 -0.27 12.61 2.25
C ALA A 127 0.00 13.31 3.58
N VAL A 128 -0.96 13.30 4.50
CA VAL A 128 -0.80 13.85 5.85
C VAL A 128 0.36 13.19 6.59
N MET A 129 0.42 11.86 6.61
CA MET A 129 1.47 11.14 7.35
C MET A 129 2.87 11.30 6.74
N VAL A 130 2.99 11.42 5.42
CA VAL A 130 4.27 11.69 4.75
C VAL A 130 4.78 13.08 5.09
N PHE A 131 3.93 14.10 5.04
CA PHE A 131 4.34 15.45 5.44
C PHE A 131 4.65 15.54 6.93
N ALA A 132 3.82 14.94 7.78
CA ALA A 132 4.06 14.89 9.22
C ALA A 132 5.34 14.13 9.55
N GLY A 133 5.58 12.98 8.92
CA GLY A 133 6.79 12.17 9.10
C GLY A 133 8.04 12.87 8.58
N SER A 134 7.96 13.54 7.43
CA SER A 134 9.07 14.32 6.87
C SER A 134 9.46 15.47 7.79
N TRP A 135 8.47 16.21 8.31
CA TRP A 135 8.69 17.24 9.31
C TRP A 135 9.31 16.66 10.59
N LEU A 136 8.78 15.55 11.09
CA LEU A 136 9.25 14.93 12.33
C LEU A 136 10.71 14.45 12.20
N ILE A 137 11.09 13.82 11.09
CA ILE A 137 12.47 13.37 10.83
C ILE A 137 13.41 14.56 10.63
N SER A 138 12.92 15.67 10.08
CA SER A 138 13.72 16.89 9.90
C SER A 138 14.20 17.48 11.23
N GLU A 139 13.36 17.38 12.27
CA GLU A 139 13.66 17.88 13.61
C GLU A 139 14.35 16.83 14.48
N PHE A 140 13.99 15.55 14.31
CA PHE A 140 14.43 14.46 15.18
C PHE A 140 15.04 13.31 14.38
N GLN A 141 16.28 13.49 13.93
CA GLN A 141 16.99 12.46 13.16
C GLN A 141 17.13 11.12 13.90
N TRP A 142 17.22 11.15 15.24
CA TRP A 142 17.30 9.94 16.07
C TRP A 142 16.06 9.05 15.96
N LEU A 143 14.93 9.57 15.46
CA LEU A 143 13.73 8.76 15.21
C LEU A 143 13.95 7.69 14.14
N LEU A 144 14.93 7.86 13.24
CA LEU A 144 15.29 6.79 12.30
C LEU A 144 15.71 5.51 13.04
N TYR A 145 16.37 5.62 14.20
CA TYR A 145 16.71 4.47 15.03
C TYR A 145 15.49 3.82 15.66
N VAL A 146 14.55 4.62 16.16
CA VAL A 146 13.28 4.14 16.72
C VAL A 146 12.49 3.38 15.66
N PHE A 147 12.40 3.97 14.47
CA PHE A 147 11.78 3.34 13.31
C PHE A 147 12.49 2.07 12.89
N GLY A 148 13.83 2.05 12.86
CA GLY A 148 14.60 0.84 12.56
C GLY A 148 14.32 -0.28 13.55
N ALA A 149 14.31 0.02 14.85
CA ALA A 149 13.97 -0.94 15.90
C ALA A 149 12.51 -1.42 15.80
N PHE A 150 11.58 -0.51 15.49
CA PHE A 150 10.17 -0.83 15.27
C PHE A 150 9.99 -1.80 14.09
N LEU A 151 10.63 -1.53 12.94
CA LEU A 151 10.57 -2.40 11.76
C LEU A 151 11.16 -3.78 12.02
N LEU A 152 12.25 -3.88 12.79
CA LEU A 152 12.79 -5.18 13.21
C LEU A 152 11.79 -5.94 14.08
N PHE A 153 11.18 -5.25 15.03
CA PHE A 153 10.19 -5.85 15.90
C PHE A 153 8.98 -6.37 15.11
N THR A 154 8.39 -5.55 14.23
CA THR A 154 7.19 -5.94 13.46
C THR A 154 7.50 -7.06 12.48
N SER A 155 8.63 -6.97 11.76
CA SER A 155 9.04 -8.00 10.79
C SER A 155 9.34 -9.36 11.41
N ILE A 156 10.03 -9.41 12.56
CA ILE A 156 10.27 -10.66 13.29
C ILE A 156 8.95 -11.24 13.79
N LYS A 157 8.08 -10.39 14.35
CA LYS A 157 6.75 -10.82 14.82
C LYS A 157 5.91 -11.41 13.69
N MET A 158 5.93 -10.82 12.50
CA MET A 158 5.22 -11.32 11.31
C MET A 158 5.75 -12.68 10.81
N ALA A 159 7.04 -12.96 10.99
CA ALA A 159 7.66 -14.23 10.61
C ALA A 159 7.35 -15.38 11.59
N LEU A 160 6.95 -15.08 12.83
CA LEU A 160 6.70 -16.08 13.87
C LEU A 160 5.39 -16.86 13.65
N PRO A 161 5.39 -18.20 13.84
CA PRO A 161 4.18 -19.02 13.74
C PRO A 161 3.13 -18.61 14.78
N GLY A 162 1.86 -18.48 14.37
CA GLY A 162 0.74 -18.16 15.26
C GLY A 162 0.39 -16.67 15.36
N HIS A 163 1.26 -15.77 14.90
CA HIS A 163 0.92 -14.36 14.69
C HIS A 163 0.47 -14.14 13.25
N ASN A 164 -0.74 -14.61 12.94
CA ASN A 164 -1.40 -14.16 11.75
C ASN A 164 -2.00 -12.78 12.04
N GLU A 165 -1.51 -11.75 11.36
CA GLU A 165 -2.21 -10.46 11.18
C GLU A 165 -3.56 -10.63 10.46
N GLN A 166 -3.99 -11.87 10.20
CA GLN A 166 -5.26 -12.25 9.61
C GLN A 166 -6.43 -12.24 10.61
N ASP A 167 -6.18 -11.96 11.88
CA ASP A 167 -7.21 -11.83 12.93
C ASP A 167 -7.71 -10.38 13.11
N ILE A 168 -7.77 -9.60 12.01
CA ILE A 168 -8.22 -8.19 12.00
C ILE A 168 -9.74 -8.04 12.19
N GLY A 169 -10.45 -9.15 12.39
CA GLY A 169 -11.69 -9.18 13.19
C GLY A 169 -11.43 -8.81 14.66
N ASN A 170 -10.68 -7.73 14.91
CA ASN A 170 -10.27 -7.27 16.21
C ASN A 170 -11.54 -6.86 16.96
N ARG A 171 -12.07 -7.81 17.75
CA ARG A 171 -13.20 -7.63 18.64
C ARG A 171 -13.16 -6.30 19.41
N PRO A 172 -12.01 -5.77 19.89
CA PRO A 172 -12.01 -4.48 20.60
C PRO A 172 -12.36 -3.28 19.73
N LEU A 173 -11.77 -3.12 18.54
CA LEU A 173 -12.03 -1.95 17.69
C LEU A 173 -13.44 -1.98 17.10
N VAL A 174 -13.88 -3.15 16.62
CA VAL A 174 -15.25 -3.33 16.14
C VAL A 174 -16.23 -3.07 17.30
N ARG A 175 -16.01 -3.64 18.48
CA ARG A 175 -16.87 -3.38 19.66
C ARG A 175 -16.86 -1.92 20.09
N TRP A 176 -15.73 -1.23 19.97
CA TRP A 176 -15.64 0.21 20.24
C TRP A 176 -16.49 1.01 19.24
N LEU A 177 -16.42 0.70 17.95
CA LEU A 177 -17.26 1.32 16.92
C LEU A 177 -18.75 1.05 17.16
N TYR A 178 -19.14 -0.19 17.46
CA TYR A 178 -20.53 -0.54 17.78
C TYR A 178 -21.05 0.12 19.08
N ARG A 179 -20.16 0.53 19.99
CA ARG A 179 -20.52 1.28 21.20
C ARG A 179 -20.68 2.77 20.94
N HIS A 180 -19.87 3.36 20.06
CA HIS A 180 -19.87 4.80 19.80
C HIS A 180 -20.79 5.21 18.64
N LEU A 181 -21.05 4.30 17.70
CA LEU A 181 -21.90 4.54 16.55
C LEU A 181 -23.21 3.75 16.68
N ARG A 182 -24.30 4.36 16.25
CA ARG A 182 -25.59 3.67 16.08
C ARG A 182 -25.53 2.85 14.80
N VAL A 183 -25.27 1.55 14.92
CA VAL A 183 -25.09 0.68 13.75
C VAL A 183 -26.40 -0.02 13.39
N ALA A 184 -26.75 -0.01 12.11
CA ALA A 184 -27.86 -0.79 11.57
C ALA A 184 -27.47 -2.28 11.43
N ASN A 185 -28.39 -3.19 11.72
CA ASN A 185 -28.12 -4.64 11.67
C ASN A 185 -27.98 -5.21 10.25
N GLU A 186 -28.38 -4.48 9.22
CA GLU A 186 -28.46 -4.97 7.84
C GLU A 186 -27.74 -4.04 6.85
N LEU A 187 -27.26 -4.62 5.76
CA LEU A 187 -26.72 -3.88 4.62
C LEU A 187 -27.87 -3.20 3.85
N HIS A 188 -27.82 -1.87 3.73
CA HIS A 188 -28.85 -1.08 3.04
C HIS A 188 -28.38 -0.62 1.64
N GLY A 189 -27.92 -1.58 0.83
CA GLY A 189 -27.32 -1.33 -0.47
C GLY A 189 -26.08 -0.47 -0.37
N GLU A 190 -25.98 0.56 -1.21
CA GLU A 190 -24.80 1.44 -1.28
C GLU A 190 -24.75 2.57 -0.24
N ARG A 191 -25.77 2.68 0.63
CA ARG A 191 -25.87 3.78 1.59
C ARG A 191 -24.95 3.54 2.79
N PHE A 192 -24.10 4.53 3.10
CA PHE A 192 -23.28 4.54 4.32
C PHE A 192 -24.07 4.92 5.58
N PHE A 193 -25.13 5.71 5.40
CA PHE A 193 -26.01 6.13 6.47
C PHE A 193 -27.46 5.87 6.10
N ILE A 194 -28.26 5.52 7.11
CA ILE A 194 -29.71 5.43 7.00
C ILE A 194 -30.34 6.23 8.13
N ARG A 195 -31.52 6.80 7.88
CA ARG A 195 -32.32 7.40 8.96
C ARG A 195 -33.41 6.41 9.36
N ARG A 196 -33.48 6.09 10.65
CA ARG A 196 -34.58 5.32 11.26
C ARG A 196 -35.11 6.12 12.44
N ASN A 197 -36.43 6.39 12.46
CA ASN A 197 -37.10 7.15 13.52
C ASN A 197 -36.46 8.52 13.81
N GLY A 198 -36.09 9.28 12.76
CA GLY A 198 -35.44 10.59 12.89
C GLY A 198 -33.95 10.55 13.29
N LEU A 199 -33.42 9.38 13.63
CA LEU A 199 -32.04 9.21 14.07
C LEU A 199 -31.17 8.65 12.93
N LEU A 200 -29.93 9.12 12.81
CA LEU A 200 -28.96 8.63 11.84
C LEU A 200 -28.29 7.35 12.37
N PHE A 201 -28.26 6.32 11.53
CA PHE A 201 -27.57 5.05 11.78
C PHE A 201 -26.49 4.83 10.71
N ALA A 202 -25.32 4.41 11.16
CA ALA A 202 -24.24 3.91 10.32
C ALA A 202 -24.60 2.51 9.79
N THR A 203 -24.34 2.24 8.52
CA THR A 203 -24.50 0.89 7.96
C THR A 203 -23.23 0.06 8.16
N PRO A 204 -23.31 -1.28 8.11
CA PRO A 204 -22.11 -2.14 8.14
C PRO A 204 -21.10 -1.78 7.03
N LEU A 205 -21.56 -1.21 5.92
CA LEU A 205 -20.71 -0.71 4.83
C LEU A 205 -19.80 0.43 5.30
N LEU A 206 -20.30 1.36 6.11
CA LEU A 206 -19.48 2.43 6.67
C LEU A 206 -18.46 1.89 7.66
N LEU A 207 -18.84 0.90 8.49
CA LEU A 207 -17.90 0.26 9.41
C LEU A 207 -16.77 -0.44 8.66
N ALA A 208 -17.09 -1.15 7.58
CA ALA A 208 -16.09 -1.77 6.72
C ALA A 208 -15.13 -0.72 6.13
N LEU A 209 -15.64 0.43 5.66
CA LEU A 209 -14.80 1.53 5.17
C LEU A 209 -13.89 2.08 6.27
N ILE A 210 -14.43 2.37 7.45
CA ILE A 210 -13.66 2.87 8.59
C ILE A 210 -12.54 1.89 8.97
N MET A 211 -12.85 0.58 9.03
CA MET A 211 -11.86 -0.46 9.33
C MET A 211 -10.76 -0.54 8.27
N VAL A 212 -11.10 -0.34 6.99
CA VAL A 212 -10.13 -0.28 5.89
C VAL A 212 -9.19 0.93 6.05
N GLU A 213 -9.71 2.11 6.37
CA GLU A 213 -8.90 3.31 6.62
C GLU A 213 -7.99 3.11 7.83
N PHE A 214 -8.53 2.58 8.94
CA PHE A 214 -7.72 2.26 10.12
C PHE A 214 -6.64 1.23 9.82
N SER A 215 -6.92 0.19 9.03
CA SER A 215 -5.89 -0.77 8.67
C SER A 215 -4.81 -0.14 7.80
N ASP A 216 -5.16 0.74 6.84
CA ASP A 216 -4.14 1.46 6.05
C ASP A 216 -3.25 2.35 6.93
N VAL A 217 -3.82 3.04 7.94
CA VAL A 217 -3.02 3.79 8.92
C VAL A 217 -2.07 2.86 9.68
N ILE A 218 -2.54 1.71 10.15
CA ILE A 218 -1.68 0.74 10.85
C ILE A 218 -0.56 0.26 9.93
N PHE A 219 -0.86 -0.09 8.68
CA PHE A 219 0.15 -0.52 7.71
C PHE A 219 1.14 0.57 7.33
N SER A 220 0.69 1.83 7.31
CA SER A 220 1.57 2.96 7.04
C SER A 220 2.62 3.15 8.13
N LEU A 221 2.41 2.61 9.34
CA LEU A 221 3.42 2.62 10.40
C LEU A 221 4.65 1.77 10.04
N ASP A 222 4.50 0.73 9.22
CA ASP A 222 5.64 -0.03 8.70
C ASP A 222 6.16 0.60 7.40
N SER A 223 5.27 1.02 6.49
CA SER A 223 5.68 1.45 5.16
C SER A 223 6.32 2.84 5.11
N ILE A 224 5.84 3.80 5.92
CA ILE A 224 6.34 5.17 5.93
C ILE A 224 7.78 5.23 6.49
N PRO A 225 8.09 4.61 7.63
CA PRO A 225 9.47 4.60 8.09
C PRO A 225 10.41 3.86 7.14
N ALA A 226 9.93 2.78 6.52
CA ALA A 226 10.72 2.01 5.58
C ALA A 226 11.12 2.83 4.35
N ILE A 227 10.22 3.66 3.82
CA ILE A 227 10.56 4.53 2.68
C ILE A 227 11.46 5.71 3.10
N PHE A 228 11.33 6.22 4.33
CA PHE A 228 12.26 7.22 4.86
C PHE A 228 13.71 6.70 5.01
N ALA A 229 13.90 5.39 5.16
CA ALA A 229 15.21 4.75 5.07
C ALA A 229 15.82 4.75 3.66
N VAL A 230 15.00 4.97 2.63
CA VAL A 230 15.42 5.05 1.23
C VAL A 230 15.68 6.50 0.83
N THR A 231 14.76 7.39 1.17
CA THR A 231 14.87 8.82 0.85
C THR A 231 14.10 9.65 1.87
N THR A 232 14.67 10.80 2.22
CA THR A 232 14.02 11.80 3.08
C THR A 232 13.32 12.90 2.27
N ASP A 233 13.34 12.81 0.94
CA ASP A 233 12.66 13.78 0.07
C ASP A 233 11.14 13.54 0.07
N PRO A 234 10.33 14.44 0.65
CA PRO A 234 8.89 14.25 0.76
C PRO A 234 8.20 14.12 -0.60
N PHE A 235 8.75 14.73 -1.66
CA PHE A 235 8.18 14.61 -3.01
C PHE A 235 8.29 13.17 -3.51
N ILE A 236 9.44 12.53 -3.33
CA ILE A 236 9.67 11.16 -3.80
C ILE A 236 8.92 10.16 -2.92
N VAL A 237 8.93 10.38 -1.61
CA VAL A 237 8.15 9.58 -0.67
C VAL A 237 6.68 9.60 -1.07
N LEU A 238 6.08 10.78 -1.27
CA LEU A 238 4.67 10.87 -1.62
C LEU A 238 4.38 10.30 -3.01
N THR A 239 5.13 10.72 -4.03
CA THR A 239 4.84 10.34 -5.42
C THR A 239 4.90 8.83 -5.62
N SER A 240 5.98 8.19 -5.17
CA SER A 240 6.15 6.73 -5.27
C SER A 240 5.05 5.97 -4.52
N ASN A 241 4.64 6.48 -3.36
CA ASN A 241 3.60 5.89 -2.53
C ASN A 241 2.21 6.01 -3.18
N LEU A 242 1.85 7.19 -3.69
CA LEU A 242 0.57 7.37 -4.39
C LEU A 242 0.50 6.53 -5.69
N PHE A 243 1.58 6.46 -6.47
CA PHE A 243 1.62 5.57 -7.65
C PHE A 243 1.39 4.11 -7.29
N ALA A 244 1.90 3.65 -6.14
CA ALA A 244 1.70 2.28 -5.69
C ALA A 244 0.23 1.99 -5.32
N ILE A 245 -0.45 2.92 -4.65
CA ILE A 245 -1.85 2.80 -4.20
C ILE A 245 -2.85 2.96 -5.34
N LEU A 246 -2.61 3.84 -6.32
CA LEU A 246 -3.56 4.08 -7.40
C LEU A 246 -3.88 2.79 -8.19
N GLY A 247 -2.93 1.85 -8.26
CA GLY A 247 -3.14 0.53 -8.86
C GLY A 247 -3.75 -0.54 -7.95
N LEU A 248 -4.12 -0.20 -6.71
CA LEU A 248 -4.50 -1.17 -5.68
C LEU A 248 -5.83 -1.86 -5.96
N ARG A 249 -6.81 -1.17 -6.55
CA ARG A 249 -8.09 -1.81 -6.92
C ARG A 249 -7.90 -2.93 -7.93
N ALA A 250 -7.09 -2.71 -8.97
CA ALA A 250 -6.78 -3.75 -9.95
C ALA A 250 -6.08 -4.94 -9.28
N MET A 251 -5.15 -4.65 -8.37
CA MET A 251 -4.46 -5.65 -7.56
C MET A 251 -5.41 -6.41 -6.63
N TYR A 252 -6.41 -5.76 -6.03
CA TYR A 252 -7.43 -6.39 -5.21
C TYR A 252 -8.17 -7.48 -5.98
N PHE A 253 -8.70 -7.16 -7.17
CA PHE A 253 -9.41 -8.17 -7.97
C PHE A 253 -8.50 -9.24 -8.57
N LEU A 254 -7.23 -8.91 -8.82
CA LEU A 254 -6.22 -9.88 -9.19
C LEU A 254 -5.99 -10.88 -8.03
N LEU A 255 -5.79 -10.38 -6.81
CA LEU A 255 -5.45 -11.18 -5.64
C LEU A 255 -6.64 -11.91 -5.04
N ALA A 256 -7.85 -11.37 -5.11
CA ALA A 256 -9.07 -12.02 -4.60
C ALA A 256 -9.23 -13.47 -5.13
N ASN A 257 -8.82 -13.73 -6.37
CA ASN A 257 -8.93 -15.03 -7.04
C ASN A 257 -7.73 -15.96 -6.79
N VAL A 258 -6.66 -15.44 -6.21
CA VAL A 258 -5.41 -16.18 -5.94
C VAL A 258 -4.91 -15.93 -4.52
N ALA A 259 -5.76 -15.47 -3.60
CA ALA A 259 -5.35 -15.07 -2.26
C ALA A 259 -4.74 -16.25 -1.48
N GLU A 260 -5.37 -17.43 -1.57
CA GLU A 260 -4.84 -18.69 -1.05
C GLU A 260 -3.50 -19.10 -1.69
N ARG A 261 -3.10 -18.46 -2.79
CA ARG A 261 -1.89 -18.76 -3.53
C ARG A 261 -0.64 -18.06 -3.06
N PHE A 262 -0.71 -17.11 -2.14
CA PHE A 262 0.44 -16.26 -1.81
C PHE A 262 0.82 -16.27 -0.32
N SER A 263 0.63 -17.39 0.37
CA SER A 263 0.97 -17.54 1.79
C SER A 263 2.44 -17.28 2.13
N LEU A 264 3.33 -17.30 1.14
CA LEU A 264 4.77 -17.04 1.31
C LEU A 264 5.14 -15.55 1.21
N LEU A 265 4.25 -14.67 0.72
CA LEU A 265 4.56 -13.24 0.56
C LEU A 265 4.91 -12.56 1.89
N LYS A 266 4.23 -12.93 2.99
CA LYS A 266 4.53 -12.41 4.33
C LYS A 266 5.99 -12.62 4.73
N TYR A 267 6.61 -13.74 4.36
CA TYR A 267 8.02 -14.00 4.68
C TYR A 267 8.96 -13.15 3.82
N GLY A 268 8.61 -12.94 2.53
CA GLY A 268 9.36 -12.01 1.67
C GLY A 268 9.32 -10.58 2.21
N LEU A 269 8.14 -10.14 2.66
CA LEU A 269 7.97 -8.83 3.27
C LEU A 269 8.76 -8.72 4.59
N ALA A 270 8.72 -9.73 5.45
CA ALA A 270 9.50 -9.75 6.69
C ALA A 270 11.00 -9.57 6.41
N VAL A 271 11.54 -10.28 5.42
CA VAL A 271 12.95 -10.17 5.02
C VAL A 271 13.29 -8.75 4.54
N ILE A 272 12.42 -8.13 3.75
CA ILE A 272 12.59 -6.75 3.29
C ILE A 272 12.60 -5.78 4.48
N LEU A 273 11.63 -5.90 5.39
CA LEU A 273 11.52 -5.03 6.56
C LEU A 273 12.68 -5.21 7.53
N VAL A 274 13.17 -6.44 7.73
CA VAL A 274 14.39 -6.69 8.53
C VAL A 274 15.58 -5.96 7.92
N PHE A 275 15.80 -6.11 6.62
CA PHE A 275 16.90 -5.44 5.92
C PHE A 275 16.82 -3.92 6.07
N ILE A 276 15.63 -3.34 5.89
CA ILE A 276 15.44 -1.89 6.03
C ILE A 276 15.62 -1.44 7.48
N GLY A 277 15.10 -2.20 8.46
CA GLY A 277 15.28 -1.91 9.87
C GLY A 277 16.76 -1.89 10.28
N ILE A 278 17.55 -2.88 9.82
CA ILE A 278 19.01 -2.89 10.01
C ILE A 278 19.63 -1.67 9.35
N LYS A 279 19.28 -1.37 8.08
CA LYS A 279 19.80 -0.20 7.35
C LYS A 279 19.58 1.10 8.12
N MET A 280 18.41 1.29 8.73
CA MET A 280 18.10 2.48 9.54
C MET A 280 18.94 2.53 10.81
N LEU A 281 19.15 1.40 11.49
CA LEU A 281 19.92 1.33 12.73
C LEU A 281 21.42 1.56 12.55
N ILE A 282 21.95 1.36 11.35
CA ILE A 282 23.37 1.56 11.04
C ILE A 282 23.63 2.82 10.21
N VAL A 283 22.64 3.71 10.07
CA VAL A 283 22.68 4.84 9.14
C VAL A 283 23.91 5.74 9.33
N ASP A 284 24.32 6.00 10.57
CA ASP A 284 25.50 6.84 10.88
C ASP A 284 26.84 6.10 10.71
N ILE A 285 26.83 4.77 10.61
CA ILE A 285 28.05 3.94 10.47
C ILE A 285 28.30 3.59 9.01
N ILE A 286 27.28 3.08 8.31
CA ILE A 286 27.36 2.58 6.94
C ILE A 286 26.20 3.12 6.12
N HIS A 287 26.52 3.94 5.13
CA HIS A 287 25.55 4.42 4.16
C HIS A 287 25.33 3.37 3.06
N ILE A 288 24.27 2.57 3.20
CA ILE A 288 23.91 1.57 2.19
C ILE A 288 23.30 2.29 0.97
N PRO A 289 23.89 2.15 -0.24
CA PRO A 289 23.37 2.80 -1.44
C PRO A 289 21.94 2.36 -1.77
N VAL A 290 21.14 3.28 -2.31
CA VAL A 290 19.76 3.02 -2.74
C VAL A 290 19.68 1.87 -3.75
N ALA A 291 20.65 1.76 -4.66
CA ALA A 291 20.73 0.66 -5.62
C ALA A 291 20.79 -0.73 -4.96
N VAL A 292 21.49 -0.86 -3.82
CA VAL A 292 21.56 -2.11 -3.05
C VAL A 292 20.20 -2.41 -2.43
N SER A 293 19.52 -1.38 -1.92
CA SER A 293 18.16 -1.53 -1.37
C SER A 293 17.18 -1.99 -2.45
N LEU A 294 17.22 -1.37 -3.64
CA LEU A 294 16.43 -1.78 -4.80
C LEU A 294 16.67 -3.23 -5.20
N ALA A 295 17.95 -3.61 -5.33
CA ALA A 295 18.34 -4.95 -5.72
C ALA A 295 17.87 -5.99 -4.70
N MET A 296 18.01 -5.69 -3.40
CA MET A 296 17.56 -6.57 -2.33
C MET A 296 16.04 -6.76 -2.32
N VAL A 297 15.28 -5.67 -2.48
CA VAL A 297 13.80 -5.74 -2.58
C VAL A 297 13.40 -6.57 -3.79
N ALA A 298 13.94 -6.26 -4.97
CA ALA A 298 13.63 -6.98 -6.21
C ALA A 298 14.00 -8.46 -6.13
N LEU A 299 15.17 -8.79 -5.58
CA LEU A 299 15.64 -10.16 -5.39
C LEU A 299 14.71 -10.93 -4.46
N THR A 300 14.38 -10.35 -3.30
CA THR A 300 13.52 -11.00 -2.30
C THR A 300 12.15 -11.30 -2.89
N LEU A 301 11.54 -10.32 -3.56
CA LEU A 301 10.26 -10.49 -4.25
C LEU A 301 10.33 -11.60 -5.30
N THR A 302 11.35 -11.60 -6.13
CA THR A 302 11.53 -12.59 -7.20
C THR A 302 11.67 -13.99 -6.62
N VAL A 303 12.51 -14.15 -5.59
CA VAL A 303 12.73 -15.43 -4.90
C VAL A 303 11.44 -15.91 -4.23
N THR A 304 10.75 -15.04 -3.50
CA THR A 304 9.50 -15.40 -2.81
C THR A 304 8.41 -15.81 -3.81
N LEU A 305 8.25 -15.09 -4.92
CA LEU A 305 7.31 -15.44 -5.97
C LEU A 305 7.68 -16.78 -6.64
N MET A 306 8.96 -16.99 -6.96
CA MET A 306 9.44 -18.25 -7.52
C MET A 306 9.19 -19.44 -6.59
N LEU A 307 9.61 -19.34 -5.32
CA LEU A 307 9.39 -20.37 -4.31
C LEU A 307 7.91 -20.69 -4.14
N ASN A 308 7.07 -19.66 -4.11
CA ASN A 308 5.63 -19.83 -3.96
C ASN A 308 4.99 -20.59 -5.12
N THR A 309 5.41 -20.31 -6.37
CA THR A 309 4.96 -21.10 -7.53
C THR A 309 5.50 -22.54 -7.52
N TRP A 310 6.75 -22.74 -7.07
CA TRP A 310 7.39 -24.05 -7.01
C TRP A 310 6.75 -24.97 -5.97
N VAL A 311 6.55 -24.49 -4.74
CA VAL A 311 5.90 -25.23 -3.65
C VAL A 311 4.50 -25.68 -4.06
N LYS A 312 3.72 -24.80 -4.71
CA LYS A 312 2.37 -25.14 -5.17
C LYS A 312 2.33 -26.12 -6.32
N ARG A 313 3.27 -26.04 -7.27
CA ARG A 313 3.42 -27.05 -8.33
C ARG A 313 3.70 -28.43 -7.73
N ARG A 314 4.54 -28.49 -6.67
CA ARG A 314 4.86 -29.74 -5.97
C ARG A 314 3.66 -30.30 -5.21
N GLN A 315 2.92 -29.47 -4.46
CA GLN A 315 1.71 -29.90 -3.75
C GLN A 315 0.60 -30.42 -4.69
N ARG A 316 0.44 -29.82 -5.87
CA ARG A 316 -0.50 -30.30 -6.90
C ARG A 316 -0.11 -31.67 -7.46
N ARG A 317 1.19 -31.92 -7.70
CA ARG A 317 1.70 -33.22 -8.18
C ARG A 317 1.55 -34.33 -7.15
N VAL A 318 1.65 -34.02 -5.86
CA VAL A 318 1.47 -35.00 -4.77
C VAL A 318 0.00 -35.35 -4.56
N ARG A 319 -0.95 -34.41 -4.74
CA ARG A 319 -2.40 -34.68 -4.67
C ARG A 319 -2.98 -35.46 -5.85
N GLN A 320 -2.22 -35.63 -6.93
CA GLN A 320 -2.63 -36.37 -8.14
C GLN A 320 -2.05 -37.79 -8.20
N ARG A 321 -1.30 -38.20 -7.18
CA ARG A 321 -0.88 -39.58 -6.94
C ARG A 321 -1.65 -40.12 -5.75
#